data_AF-A0A925FS56-F1
#
_entry.id   AF-A0A925FS56-F1
#
_cell.length_a   1.000
_cell.length_b   1.000
_cell.length_c   1.000
_cell.angle_alpha   90.00
_cell.angle_beta   90.00
_cell.angle_gamma   90.00
#
_symmetry.space_group_name_H-M   'P 1'
#
loop_
_entity.id
_entity.type
_entity.pdbx_description
1 polymer ?
#
loop_
_entity_poly.entity_id
_entity_poly.type
_entity_poly.pdbx_seq_one_letter_code
_entity_poly.pdbx_strand_id
1 'polypeptide(L)'
;EGSDAFNAKNYDLAIAKFDEGYNADPDFEGSAPILLSNKGLALRERGVAAVVQSSSGDAAAKAAAREKAKADFTAAIIAFEKGLEVLQKAPPGDAQAKAGMARDKASILNNYVILHGLMARLQIDAEKMQEAIPILDQYLAVETDPKKKVATLNSWAGYMNGAGEAKNAVHAYRIVLKESPDDIDAIAGIGLSLFSAGEMADPKDKAQIQEGLNYMQKFVDAAPDTHALKASIKETIENIKTEQNIKPQAPAKTPAKRKT
;
A
#
# COMPACT_ATOMS: atom_id res chain seq x y z
N GLU A 1 14.76 -10.32 -22.48
CA GLU A 1 14.79 -11.61 -21.72
C GLU A 1 14.18 -11.51 -20.33
N GLY A 2 14.79 -10.81 -19.35
CA GLY A 2 14.26 -10.76 -17.98
C GLY A 2 12.82 -10.24 -17.88
N SER A 3 12.52 -9.12 -18.54
CA SER A 3 11.16 -8.56 -18.60
C SER A 3 10.18 -9.47 -19.35
N ASP A 4 10.61 -10.16 -20.41
CA ASP A 4 9.77 -11.10 -21.15
C ASP A 4 9.41 -12.32 -20.29
N ALA A 5 10.39 -12.85 -19.55
CA ALA A 5 10.18 -13.91 -18.59
C ALA A 5 9.23 -13.49 -17.46
N PHE A 6 9.38 -12.26 -16.95
CA PHE A 6 8.46 -11.71 -15.95
C PHE A 6 7.03 -11.63 -16.48
N ASN A 7 6.84 -11.11 -17.70
CA ASN A 7 5.53 -11.02 -18.35
C ASN A 7 4.91 -12.40 -18.61
N ALA A 8 5.74 -13.40 -18.91
CA ALA A 8 5.34 -14.80 -19.03
C ALA A 8 5.09 -15.50 -17.69
N LYS A 9 5.19 -14.79 -16.55
CA LYS A 9 5.12 -15.31 -15.17
C LYS A 9 6.16 -16.40 -14.87
N ASN A 10 7.22 -16.48 -15.66
CA ASN A 10 8.38 -17.31 -15.39
C ASN A 10 9.33 -16.52 -14.47
N TYR A 11 8.93 -16.40 -13.22
CA TYR A 11 9.65 -15.56 -12.25
C TYR A 11 11.05 -16.09 -11.94
N ASP A 12 11.27 -17.41 -11.99
CA ASP A 12 12.60 -18.00 -11.78
C ASP A 12 13.58 -17.52 -12.85
N LEU A 13 13.19 -17.59 -14.14
CA LEU A 13 14.01 -17.08 -15.23
C LEU A 13 14.16 -15.55 -15.17
N ALA A 14 13.10 -14.83 -14.81
CA ALA A 14 13.17 -13.37 -14.67
C ALA A 14 14.20 -12.95 -13.62
N ILE A 15 14.16 -13.56 -12.43
CA ILE A 15 15.10 -13.31 -11.34
C ILE A 15 16.53 -13.60 -11.79
N ALA A 16 16.77 -14.77 -12.41
CA ALA A 16 18.09 -15.15 -12.90
C ALA A 16 18.64 -14.13 -13.93
N LYS A 17 17.78 -13.63 -14.83
CA LYS A 17 18.18 -12.67 -15.86
C LYS A 17 18.41 -11.26 -15.32
N PHE A 18 17.63 -10.83 -14.33
CA PHE A 18 17.91 -9.55 -13.66
C PHE A 18 19.21 -9.63 -12.84
N ASP A 19 19.50 -10.77 -12.21
CA ASP A 19 20.78 -11.00 -11.54
C ASP A 19 21.96 -11.03 -12.50
N GLU A 20 21.85 -11.72 -13.64
CA GLU A 20 22.87 -11.73 -14.69
C GLU A 20 23.19 -10.31 -15.15
N GLY A 21 22.16 -9.51 -15.45
CA GLY A 21 22.32 -8.12 -15.85
C GLY A 21 22.96 -7.26 -14.78
N TYR A 22 22.54 -7.41 -13.52
CA TYR A 22 23.10 -6.64 -12.39
C TYR A 22 24.58 -6.99 -12.17
N ASN A 23 24.93 -8.28 -12.22
CA ASN A 23 26.30 -8.73 -11.98
C ASN A 23 27.28 -8.32 -13.09
N ALA A 24 26.79 -7.95 -14.28
CA ALA A 24 27.63 -7.45 -15.35
C ALA A 24 28.21 -6.06 -15.06
N ASP A 25 27.47 -5.21 -14.35
CA ASP A 25 27.92 -3.88 -13.93
C ASP A 25 27.19 -3.43 -12.64
N PRO A 26 27.61 -3.94 -11.45
CA PRO A 26 26.86 -3.76 -10.20
C PRO A 26 26.79 -2.32 -9.70
N ASP A 27 27.77 -1.50 -10.05
CA ASP A 27 27.93 -0.14 -9.53
C ASP A 27 27.37 0.93 -10.48
N PHE A 28 27.00 0.55 -11.72
CA PHE A 28 26.47 1.50 -12.70
C PHE A 28 25.04 1.94 -12.37
N GLU A 29 24.91 3.20 -11.96
CA GLU A 29 23.67 3.83 -11.53
C GLU A 29 22.60 3.88 -12.62
N GLY A 30 23.00 3.80 -13.90
CA GLY A 30 22.08 3.84 -15.04
C GLY A 30 21.29 2.56 -15.28
N SER A 31 21.72 1.41 -14.71
CA SER A 31 21.04 0.12 -14.93
C SER A 31 20.87 -0.71 -13.66
N ALA A 32 21.87 -0.72 -12.76
CA ALA A 32 21.85 -1.58 -11.57
C ALA A 32 20.62 -1.35 -10.68
N PRO A 33 20.19 -0.11 -10.36
CA PRO A 33 18.99 0.13 -9.55
C PRO A 33 17.71 -0.41 -10.21
N ILE A 34 17.61 -0.30 -11.53
CA ILE A 34 16.44 -0.76 -12.30
C ILE A 34 16.39 -2.29 -12.30
N LEU A 35 17.52 -2.95 -12.53
CA LEU A 35 17.63 -4.41 -12.52
C LEU A 35 17.31 -4.98 -11.14
N LEU A 36 17.83 -4.35 -10.08
CA LEU A 36 17.52 -4.71 -8.70
C LEU A 36 16.03 -4.49 -8.36
N SER A 37 15.44 -3.38 -8.81
CA SER A 37 14.00 -3.13 -8.66
C SER A 37 13.15 -4.21 -9.35
N ASN A 38 13.51 -4.56 -10.59
CA ASN A 38 12.82 -5.59 -11.36
C ASN A 38 12.99 -6.98 -10.75
N LYS A 39 14.17 -7.30 -10.21
CA LYS A 39 14.40 -8.52 -9.42
C LYS A 39 13.49 -8.55 -8.20
N GLY A 40 13.43 -7.46 -7.42
CA GLY A 40 12.55 -7.35 -6.26
C GLY A 40 11.08 -7.54 -6.61
N LEU A 41 10.62 -7.00 -7.75
CA LEU A 41 9.28 -7.24 -8.27
C LEU A 41 9.04 -8.72 -8.63
N ALA A 42 9.98 -9.37 -9.32
CA ALA A 42 9.86 -10.78 -9.69
C ALA A 42 9.79 -11.70 -8.45
N LEU A 43 10.62 -11.42 -7.44
CA LEU A 43 10.57 -12.10 -6.14
C LEU A 43 9.24 -11.90 -5.43
N ARG A 44 8.75 -10.65 -5.34
CA ARG A 44 7.43 -10.33 -4.77
C ARG A 44 6.32 -11.13 -5.45
N GLU A 45 6.27 -11.13 -6.77
CA GLU A 45 5.23 -11.85 -7.52
C GLU A 45 5.34 -13.37 -7.38
N ARG A 46 6.56 -13.92 -7.31
CA ARG A 46 6.78 -15.36 -7.05
C ARG A 46 6.30 -15.77 -5.66
N GLY A 47 6.59 -14.97 -4.63
CA GLY A 47 6.11 -15.19 -3.27
C GLY A 47 4.59 -15.15 -3.16
N VAL A 48 3.96 -14.13 -3.77
CA VAL A 48 2.49 -14.03 -3.84
C VAL A 48 1.89 -15.22 -4.57
N ALA A 49 2.45 -15.61 -5.71
CA ALA A 49 1.97 -16.75 -6.48
C ALA A 49 2.03 -18.06 -5.68
N ALA A 50 3.10 -18.28 -4.91
CA ALA A 50 3.21 -19.45 -4.04
C ALA A 50 2.09 -19.51 -3.00
N VAL A 51 1.80 -18.39 -2.32
CA VAL A 51 0.70 -18.32 -1.33
C VAL A 51 -0.65 -18.57 -1.99
N VAL A 52 -0.92 -17.91 -3.12
CA VAL A 52 -2.19 -18.06 -3.85
C VAL A 52 -2.40 -19.51 -4.32
N GLN A 53 -1.38 -20.15 -4.90
CA GLN A 53 -1.47 -21.53 -5.36
C GLN A 53 -1.71 -22.53 -4.21
N SER A 54 -1.20 -22.23 -3.02
CA SER A 54 -1.37 -23.07 -1.84
C SER A 54 -2.70 -22.88 -1.10
N SER A 55 -3.56 -21.94 -1.51
CA SER A 55 -4.73 -21.53 -0.72
C SER A 55 -5.75 -22.64 -0.50
N SER A 56 -5.84 -23.60 -1.43
CA SER A 56 -6.69 -24.81 -1.33
C SER A 56 -5.94 -26.05 -0.81
N GLY A 57 -4.65 -25.94 -0.50
CA GLY A 57 -3.84 -27.03 0.02
C GLY A 57 -4.08 -27.32 1.51
N ASP A 58 -3.46 -28.38 2.00
CA ASP A 58 -3.43 -28.71 3.43
C ASP A 58 -2.58 -27.71 4.24
N ALA A 59 -2.57 -27.89 5.56
CA ALA A 59 -1.85 -26.99 6.47
C ALA A 59 -0.33 -26.98 6.20
N ALA A 60 0.25 -28.12 5.79
CA ALA A 60 1.68 -28.23 5.52
C ALA A 60 2.05 -27.49 4.22
N ALA A 61 1.25 -27.63 3.16
CA ALA A 61 1.43 -26.91 1.90
C ALA A 61 1.33 -25.39 2.09
N LYS A 62 0.36 -24.94 2.88
CA LYS A 62 0.19 -23.52 3.23
C LYS A 62 1.38 -22.97 4.03
N ALA A 63 1.86 -23.73 5.01
CA ALA A 63 3.04 -23.35 5.79
C ALA A 63 4.29 -23.25 4.90
N ALA A 64 4.55 -24.24 4.05
CA ALA A 64 5.68 -24.24 3.12
C ALA A 64 5.61 -23.06 2.13
N ALA A 65 4.43 -22.73 1.61
CA ALA A 65 4.23 -21.59 0.72
C ALA A 65 4.47 -20.25 1.42
N ARG A 66 4.06 -20.11 2.68
CA ARG A 66 4.34 -18.92 3.50
C ARG A 66 5.84 -18.75 3.77
N GLU A 67 6.55 -19.83 4.09
CA GLU A 67 8.01 -19.78 4.26
C GLU A 67 8.73 -19.41 2.96
N LYS A 68 8.30 -19.96 1.82
CA LYS A 68 8.82 -19.56 0.51
C LYS A 68 8.56 -18.08 0.23
N ALA A 69 7.35 -17.61 0.47
CA ALA A 69 7.00 -16.21 0.28
C ALA A 69 7.79 -15.27 1.22
N LYS A 70 8.02 -15.68 2.47
CA LYS A 70 8.88 -14.95 3.40
C LYS A 70 10.30 -14.81 2.85
N ALA A 71 10.90 -15.89 2.36
CA ALA A 71 12.23 -15.86 1.77
C ALA A 71 12.29 -14.93 0.54
N ASP A 72 11.29 -15.01 -0.35
CA ASP A 72 11.20 -14.16 -1.53
C ASP A 72 11.00 -12.68 -1.17
N PHE A 73 10.16 -12.38 -0.19
CA PHE A 73 9.95 -11.00 0.28
C PHE A 73 11.20 -10.42 0.92
N THR A 74 11.90 -11.18 1.77
CA THR A 74 13.19 -10.74 2.32
C THR A 74 14.22 -10.48 1.22
N ALA A 75 14.31 -11.36 0.22
CA ALA A 75 15.22 -11.15 -0.91
C ALA A 75 14.81 -9.92 -1.76
N ALA A 76 13.51 -9.64 -1.89
CA ALA A 76 13.03 -8.45 -2.60
C ALA A 76 13.39 -7.16 -1.85
N ILE A 77 13.22 -7.15 -0.52
CA ILE A 77 13.67 -6.05 0.34
C ILE A 77 15.16 -5.76 0.12
N ILE A 78 16.00 -6.79 0.20
CA ILE A 78 17.45 -6.65 -0.01
C ILE A 78 17.76 -6.08 -1.41
N ALA A 79 17.02 -6.50 -2.43
CA ALA A 79 17.21 -5.98 -3.78
C ALA A 79 16.84 -4.48 -3.87
N PHE A 80 15.72 -4.07 -3.26
CA PHE A 80 15.34 -2.65 -3.21
C PHE A 80 16.35 -1.80 -2.44
N GLU A 81 16.81 -2.27 -1.28
CA GLU A 81 17.82 -1.58 -0.48
C GLU A 81 19.13 -1.38 -1.24
N LYS A 82 19.61 -2.41 -1.93
CA LYS A 82 20.79 -2.30 -2.80
C LYS A 82 20.58 -1.31 -3.94
N GLY A 83 19.39 -1.30 -4.54
CA GLY A 83 19.07 -0.36 -5.62
C GLY A 83 19.11 1.09 -5.13
N LEU A 84 18.59 1.34 -3.92
CA LEU A 84 18.67 2.65 -3.26
C LEU A 84 20.11 3.02 -2.90
N GLU A 85 20.92 2.06 -2.45
CA GLU A 85 22.33 2.27 -2.12
C GLU A 85 23.15 2.68 -3.35
N VAL A 86 22.94 2.03 -4.49
CA VAL A 86 23.60 2.42 -5.76
C VAL A 86 23.22 3.85 -6.14
N LEU A 87 21.94 4.20 -6.07
CA LEU A 87 21.48 5.58 -6.34
C LEU A 87 22.03 6.61 -5.35
N GLN A 88 22.25 6.22 -4.09
CA GLN A 88 22.84 7.10 -3.08
C GLN A 88 24.32 7.37 -3.35
N LYS A 89 25.06 6.39 -3.87
CA LYS A 89 26.48 6.50 -4.21
C LYS A 89 26.75 7.08 -5.59
N ALA A 90 25.71 7.23 -6.41
CA ALA A 90 25.83 7.72 -7.78
C ALA A 90 26.56 9.08 -7.84
N PRO A 91 27.50 9.25 -8.78
CA PRO A 91 28.22 10.51 -8.91
C PRO A 91 27.27 11.65 -9.33
N PRO A 92 27.67 12.91 -9.12
CA PRO A 92 26.90 14.05 -9.62
C PRO A 92 26.74 13.97 -11.15
N GLY A 93 25.51 13.80 -11.61
CA GLY A 93 25.17 13.83 -13.03
C GLY A 93 24.68 15.19 -13.52
N ASP A 94 24.45 15.28 -14.83
CA ASP A 94 23.68 16.36 -15.43
C ASP A 94 22.20 16.35 -14.97
N ALA A 95 21.42 17.32 -15.45
CA ALA A 95 20.01 17.43 -15.06
C ALA A 95 19.17 16.20 -15.48
N GLN A 96 19.50 15.58 -16.61
CA GLN A 96 18.76 14.43 -17.14
C GLN A 96 19.06 13.17 -16.32
N ALA A 97 20.34 12.92 -16.00
CA ALA A 97 20.76 11.84 -15.12
C ALA A 97 20.12 11.97 -13.73
N LYS A 98 20.12 13.17 -13.16
CA LYS A 98 19.45 13.45 -11.87
C LYS A 98 17.94 13.17 -11.90
N ALA A 99 17.26 13.59 -12.97
CA ALA A 99 15.84 13.31 -13.14
C ALA A 99 15.56 11.82 -13.34
N GLY A 100 16.43 11.09 -14.04
CA GLY A 100 16.40 9.64 -14.16
C GLY A 100 16.47 8.96 -12.79
N MET A 101 17.54 9.23 -12.05
CA MET A 101 17.76 8.67 -10.71
C MET A 101 16.63 9.00 -9.72
N ALA A 102 16.06 10.20 -9.78
CA ALA A 102 14.92 10.56 -8.94
C ALA A 102 13.68 9.72 -9.26
N ARG A 103 13.40 9.45 -10.55
CA ARG A 103 12.30 8.57 -10.97
C ARG A 103 12.54 7.13 -10.55
N ASP A 104 13.77 6.63 -10.69
CA ASP A 104 14.13 5.27 -10.28
C ASP A 104 14.02 5.09 -8.77
N LYS A 105 14.49 6.08 -7.99
CA LYS A 105 14.32 6.13 -6.54
C LYS A 105 12.85 6.06 -6.13
N ALA A 106 12.00 6.88 -6.75
CA ALA A 106 10.56 6.88 -6.47
C ALA A 106 9.91 5.53 -6.82
N SER A 107 10.32 4.93 -7.95
CA SER A 107 9.86 3.61 -8.38
C SER A 107 10.24 2.50 -7.39
N ILE A 108 11.50 2.46 -6.95
CA ILE A 108 11.98 1.49 -5.96
C ILE A 108 11.23 1.65 -4.64
N LEU A 109 11.12 2.88 -4.12
CA LEU A 109 10.41 3.15 -2.87
C LEU A 109 8.94 2.78 -2.96
N ASN A 110 8.27 3.04 -4.09
CA ASN A 110 6.91 2.59 -4.32
C ASN A 110 6.80 1.05 -4.20
N ASN A 111 7.66 0.31 -4.89
CA ASN A 111 7.65 -1.15 -4.84
C ASN A 111 7.92 -1.67 -3.43
N TYR A 112 8.79 -0.99 -2.69
CA TYR A 112 9.12 -1.31 -1.31
C TYR A 112 7.92 -1.10 -0.36
N VAL A 113 7.22 0.03 -0.46
CA VAL A 113 5.97 0.31 0.27
C VAL A 113 4.92 -0.77 0.00
N ILE A 114 4.69 -1.10 -1.28
CA ILE A 114 3.69 -2.09 -1.69
C ILE A 114 4.05 -3.49 -1.17
N LEU A 115 5.33 -3.86 -1.16
CA LEU A 115 5.79 -5.12 -0.59
C LEU A 115 5.46 -5.22 0.91
N HIS A 116 5.75 -4.19 1.71
CA HIS A 116 5.38 -4.20 3.12
C HIS A 116 3.86 -4.27 3.34
N GLY A 117 3.07 -3.59 2.50
CA GLY A 117 1.62 -3.72 2.50
C GLY A 117 1.16 -5.16 2.27
N LEU A 118 1.73 -5.82 1.26
CA LEU A 118 1.43 -7.24 0.97
C LEU A 118 1.85 -8.16 2.11
N MET A 119 3.02 -7.94 2.71
CA MET A 119 3.47 -8.67 3.89
C MET A 119 2.44 -8.58 5.01
N ALA A 120 1.97 -7.37 5.32
CA ALA A 120 0.92 -7.13 6.31
C ALA A 120 -0.37 -7.89 6.00
N ARG A 121 -0.89 -7.73 4.79
CA ARG A 121 -2.12 -8.41 4.35
C ARG A 121 -2.01 -9.92 4.41
N LEU A 122 -0.84 -10.47 4.09
CA LEU A 122 -0.60 -11.91 4.09
C LEU A 122 -0.17 -12.46 5.46
N GLN A 123 0.02 -11.59 6.46
CA GLN A 123 0.55 -11.94 7.78
C GLN A 123 1.90 -12.67 7.68
N ILE A 124 2.79 -12.17 6.82
CA ILE A 124 4.15 -12.70 6.64
C ILE A 124 5.14 -11.74 7.26
N ASP A 125 5.85 -12.22 8.29
CA ASP A 125 6.91 -11.47 8.99
C ASP A 125 6.43 -10.17 9.64
N ALA A 126 5.79 -10.32 10.81
CA ALA A 126 5.18 -9.22 11.55
C ALA A 126 6.16 -8.13 12.00
N GLU A 127 7.43 -8.51 12.24
CA GLU A 127 8.48 -7.56 12.62
C GLU A 127 8.76 -6.60 11.46
N LYS A 128 8.92 -7.15 10.25
CA LYS A 128 9.18 -6.37 9.04
C LYS A 128 8.00 -5.49 8.61
N MET A 129 6.77 -5.79 9.02
CA MET A 129 5.62 -4.92 8.74
C MET A 129 5.72 -3.54 9.39
N GLN A 130 6.40 -3.44 10.53
CA GLN A 130 6.53 -2.18 11.27
C GLN A 130 7.48 -1.18 10.58
N GLU A 131 8.31 -1.65 9.65
CA GLU A 131 9.23 -0.82 8.86
C GLU A 131 8.52 -0.04 7.73
N ALA A 132 7.22 -0.28 7.50
CA ALA A 132 6.49 0.28 6.35
C ALA A 132 6.34 1.81 6.38
N ILE A 133 6.16 2.42 7.55
CA ILE A 133 5.91 3.86 7.68
C ILE A 133 7.14 4.70 7.27
N PRO A 134 8.35 4.45 7.79
CA PRO A 134 9.55 5.16 7.32
C PRO A 134 9.78 5.07 5.81
N ILE A 135 9.46 3.92 5.19
CA ILE A 135 9.60 3.74 3.74
C ILE A 135 8.52 4.52 2.98
N LEU A 136 7.29 4.56 3.50
CA LEU A 136 6.20 5.39 2.97
C LEU A 136 6.57 6.87 3.02
N ASP A 137 7.11 7.37 4.13
CA ASP A 137 7.53 8.76 4.26
C ASP A 137 8.63 9.12 3.24
N GLN A 138 9.60 8.23 3.04
CA GLN A 138 10.61 8.40 2.00
C GLN A 138 10.00 8.46 0.60
N TYR A 139 9.05 7.58 0.28
CA TYR A 139 8.33 7.61 -1.00
C TYR A 139 7.59 8.94 -1.19
N LEU A 140 6.82 9.39 -0.19
CA LEU A 140 6.04 10.61 -0.25
C LEU A 140 6.91 11.86 -0.44
N ALA A 141 8.14 11.84 0.08
CA ALA A 141 9.11 12.92 -0.08
C ALA A 141 9.70 13.03 -1.49
N VAL A 142 9.76 11.93 -2.26
CA VAL A 142 10.41 11.91 -3.58
C VAL A 142 9.46 11.82 -4.76
N GLU A 143 8.28 11.22 -4.59
CA GLU A 143 7.27 11.24 -5.64
C GLU A 143 6.79 12.68 -5.83
N THR A 144 6.55 13.08 -7.06
CA THR A 144 6.10 14.44 -7.40
C THR A 144 4.80 14.44 -8.16
N ASP A 145 4.40 13.31 -8.75
CA ASP A 145 3.12 13.13 -9.40
C ASP A 145 2.02 12.87 -8.35
N PRO A 146 1.06 13.80 -8.16
CA PRO A 146 -0.01 13.64 -7.17
C PRO A 146 -0.87 12.41 -7.42
N LYS A 147 -1.09 12.02 -8.69
CA LYS A 147 -1.91 10.85 -9.03
C LYS A 147 -1.22 9.56 -8.61
N LYS A 148 0.10 9.48 -8.80
CA LYS A 148 0.88 8.33 -8.33
C LYS A 148 0.88 8.24 -6.81
N LYS A 149 1.08 9.37 -6.10
CA LYS A 149 1.00 9.39 -4.63
C LYS A 149 -0.33 8.85 -4.14
N VAL A 150 -1.43 9.35 -4.69
CA VAL A 150 -2.78 8.91 -4.32
C VAL A 150 -2.97 7.42 -4.60
N ALA A 151 -2.56 6.94 -5.77
CA ALA A 151 -2.68 5.51 -6.12
C ALA A 151 -1.89 4.60 -5.17
N THR A 152 -0.65 4.97 -4.83
CA THR A 152 0.19 4.21 -3.90
C THR A 152 -0.36 4.24 -2.48
N LEU A 153 -0.81 5.41 -2.01
CA LEU A 153 -1.44 5.55 -0.69
C LEU A 153 -2.73 4.74 -0.57
N ASN A 154 -3.61 4.77 -1.59
CA ASN A 154 -4.82 3.96 -1.62
C ASN A 154 -4.49 2.46 -1.58
N SER A 155 -3.50 2.03 -2.36
CA SER A 155 -3.06 0.62 -2.38
C SER A 155 -2.53 0.20 -1.01
N TRP A 156 -1.63 0.99 -0.41
CA TRP A 156 -1.07 0.72 0.91
C TRP A 156 -2.14 0.75 2.01
N ALA A 157 -3.05 1.74 2.00
CA ALA A 157 -4.14 1.83 2.96
C ALA A 157 -5.10 0.64 2.84
N GLY A 158 -5.38 0.17 1.62
CA GLY A 158 -6.16 -1.04 1.37
C GLY A 158 -5.49 -2.30 1.94
N TYR A 159 -4.16 -2.41 1.83
CA TYR A 159 -3.41 -3.48 2.48
C TYR A 159 -3.48 -3.41 4.00
N MET A 160 -3.28 -2.23 4.59
CA MET A 160 -3.37 -2.03 6.03
C MET A 160 -4.77 -2.38 6.56
N ASN A 161 -5.83 -1.93 5.88
CA ASN A 161 -7.20 -2.31 6.22
C ASN A 161 -7.42 -3.82 6.16
N GLY A 162 -6.95 -4.47 5.09
CA GLY A 162 -7.06 -5.93 4.95
C GLY A 162 -6.27 -6.70 6.00
N ALA A 163 -5.23 -6.10 6.58
CA ALA A 163 -4.43 -6.66 7.65
C ALA A 163 -5.01 -6.39 9.06
N GLY A 164 -6.07 -5.58 9.19
CA GLY A 164 -6.59 -5.11 10.47
C GLY A 164 -5.81 -3.94 11.08
N GLU A 165 -4.85 -3.37 10.35
CA GLU A 165 -4.03 -2.22 10.75
C GLU A 165 -4.77 -0.89 10.53
N ALA A 166 -5.94 -0.76 11.19
CA ALA A 166 -6.89 0.32 10.95
C ALA A 166 -6.27 1.72 11.16
N LYS A 167 -5.38 1.89 12.15
CA LYS A 167 -4.71 3.17 12.42
C LYS A 167 -3.80 3.60 11.26
N ASN A 168 -3.05 2.65 10.70
CA ASN A 168 -2.19 2.90 9.55
C ASN A 168 -3.02 3.22 8.29
N ALA A 169 -4.12 2.49 8.08
CA ALA A 169 -5.04 2.79 6.99
C ALA A 169 -5.65 4.20 7.10
N VAL A 170 -6.11 4.61 8.30
CA VAL A 170 -6.60 5.97 8.55
C VAL A 170 -5.55 7.01 8.19
N HIS A 171 -4.30 6.81 8.60
CA HIS A 171 -3.21 7.74 8.30
C HIS A 171 -3.08 8.01 6.79
N ALA A 172 -2.98 6.95 5.97
CA ALA A 172 -2.86 7.13 4.52
C ALA A 172 -4.12 7.69 3.87
N TYR A 173 -5.32 7.23 4.23
CA TYR A 173 -6.54 7.77 3.64
C TYR A 173 -6.75 9.26 3.98
N ARG A 174 -6.31 9.73 5.15
CA ARG A 174 -6.32 11.17 5.46
C ARG A 174 -5.44 11.97 4.51
N ILE A 175 -4.29 11.43 4.11
CA ILE A 175 -3.42 12.06 3.12
C ILE A 175 -4.10 12.05 1.75
N VAL A 176 -4.69 10.93 1.33
CA VAL A 176 -5.42 10.83 0.06
C VAL A 176 -6.55 11.85 -0.01
N LEU A 177 -7.41 11.93 1.02
CA LEU A 177 -8.57 12.83 1.03
C LEU A 177 -8.20 14.31 1.15
N LYS A 178 -6.96 14.64 1.55
CA LYS A 178 -6.45 16.01 1.48
C LYS A 178 -6.17 16.43 0.03
N GLU A 179 -5.64 15.52 -0.78
CA GLU A 179 -5.29 15.77 -2.18
C GLU A 179 -6.48 15.53 -3.13
N SER A 180 -7.29 14.51 -2.84
CA SER A 180 -8.46 14.08 -3.61
C SER A 180 -9.67 13.90 -2.69
N PRO A 181 -10.36 14.98 -2.27
CA PRO A 181 -11.45 14.93 -1.28
C PRO A 181 -12.68 14.09 -1.68
N ASP A 182 -12.81 13.81 -2.97
CA ASP A 182 -13.93 13.08 -3.58
C ASP A 182 -13.52 11.66 -4.05
N ASP A 183 -12.34 11.19 -3.65
CA ASP A 183 -11.90 9.82 -3.91
C ASP A 183 -12.83 8.83 -3.18
N ILE A 184 -13.71 8.18 -3.93
CA ILE A 184 -14.76 7.30 -3.41
C ILE A 184 -14.18 6.10 -2.65
N ASP A 185 -13.06 5.54 -3.12
CA ASP A 185 -12.39 4.41 -2.47
C ASP A 185 -11.80 4.86 -1.13
N ALA A 186 -11.18 6.04 -1.07
CA ALA A 186 -10.64 6.59 0.16
C ALA A 186 -11.74 6.99 1.15
N ILE A 187 -12.90 7.50 0.69
CA ILE A 187 -14.05 7.82 1.57
C ILE A 187 -14.60 6.53 2.20
N ALA A 188 -14.81 5.47 1.42
CA ALA A 188 -15.22 4.17 1.97
C ALA A 188 -14.16 3.61 2.93
N GLY A 189 -12.90 3.61 2.48
CA GLY A 189 -11.76 3.09 3.20
C GLY A 189 -11.59 3.74 4.56
N ILE A 190 -11.53 5.08 4.61
CA ILE A 190 -11.36 5.82 5.87
C ILE A 190 -12.54 5.62 6.82
N GLY A 191 -13.77 5.54 6.31
CA GLY A 191 -14.96 5.33 7.13
C GLY A 191 -14.88 4.02 7.90
N LEU A 192 -14.57 2.93 7.18
CA LEU A 192 -14.36 1.60 7.76
C LEU A 192 -13.17 1.57 8.74
N SER A 193 -12.04 2.18 8.35
CA SER A 193 -10.84 2.22 9.20
C SER A 193 -11.06 3.00 10.50
N LEU A 194 -11.70 4.17 10.43
CA LEU A 194 -11.97 5.01 11.61
C LEU A 194 -12.91 4.29 12.57
N PHE A 195 -13.99 3.69 12.06
CA PHE A 195 -14.90 2.91 12.89
C PHE A 195 -14.18 1.77 13.59
N SER A 196 -13.44 0.94 12.83
CA SER A 196 -12.69 -0.19 13.38
C SER A 196 -11.65 0.24 14.42
N ALA A 197 -10.87 1.29 14.14
CA ALA A 197 -9.86 1.79 15.07
C ALA A 197 -10.48 2.38 16.36
N GLY A 198 -11.64 3.05 16.26
CA GLY A 198 -12.36 3.57 17.43
C GLY A 198 -13.00 2.48 18.29
N GLU A 199 -13.53 1.41 17.67
CA GLU A 199 -14.04 0.23 18.36
C GLU A 199 -12.95 -0.56 19.09
N MET A 200 -11.75 -0.63 18.49
CA MET A 200 -10.58 -1.34 19.04
C MET A 200 -9.79 -0.51 20.06
N ALA A 201 -10.10 0.78 20.25
CA ALA A 201 -9.45 1.61 21.23
C ALA A 201 -9.88 1.24 22.66
N ASP A 202 -8.98 1.43 23.63
CA ASP A 202 -9.26 1.25 25.06
C ASP A 202 -8.88 2.51 25.85
N PRO A 203 -9.86 3.30 26.36
CA PRO A 203 -11.30 3.11 26.17
C PRO A 203 -11.71 3.37 24.71
N LYS A 204 -12.90 2.87 24.32
CA LYS A 204 -13.45 3.09 22.97
C LYS A 204 -13.47 4.58 22.61
N ASP A 205 -13.00 4.91 21.42
CA ASP A 205 -13.00 6.28 20.91
C ASP A 205 -14.31 6.56 20.16
N LYS A 206 -15.29 7.07 20.90
CA LYS A 206 -16.61 7.44 20.35
C LYS A 206 -16.53 8.54 19.29
N ALA A 207 -15.56 9.44 19.38
CA ALA A 207 -15.40 10.50 18.40
C ALA A 207 -14.91 9.93 17.07
N GLN A 208 -13.96 8.99 17.13
CA GLN A 208 -13.44 8.30 15.96
C GLN A 208 -14.51 7.38 15.32
N ILE A 209 -15.31 6.67 16.12
CA ILE A 209 -16.47 5.90 15.67
C ILE A 209 -17.46 6.81 14.92
N GLN A 210 -17.79 7.97 15.51
CA GLN A 210 -18.71 8.93 14.89
C GLN A 210 -18.16 9.49 13.58
N GLU A 211 -16.87 9.82 13.53
CA GLU A 211 -16.21 10.27 12.30
C GLU A 211 -16.27 9.19 11.21
N GLY A 212 -15.99 7.93 11.56
CA GLY A 212 -16.09 6.79 10.64
C GLY A 212 -17.49 6.65 10.05
N LEU A 213 -18.53 6.72 10.88
CA LEU A 213 -19.92 6.70 10.43
C LEU A 213 -20.27 7.85 9.47
N ASN A 214 -19.72 9.04 9.70
CA ASN A 214 -19.95 10.20 8.83
C ASN A 214 -19.34 9.96 7.45
N TYR A 215 -18.13 9.40 7.37
CA TYR A 215 -17.50 9.04 6.10
C TYR A 215 -18.23 7.88 5.39
N MET A 216 -18.66 6.86 6.13
CA MET A 216 -19.48 5.78 5.57
C MET A 216 -20.77 6.32 4.94
N GLN A 217 -21.45 7.27 5.61
CA GLN A 217 -22.62 7.92 5.05
C GLN A 217 -22.27 8.75 3.81
N LYS A 218 -21.19 9.54 3.86
CA LYS A 218 -20.69 10.30 2.68
C LYS A 218 -20.46 9.37 1.49
N PHE A 219 -19.88 8.19 1.71
CA PHE A 219 -19.69 7.19 0.67
C PHE A 219 -21.02 6.66 0.13
N VAL A 220 -21.98 6.28 0.99
CA VAL A 220 -23.31 5.81 0.56
C VAL A 220 -24.03 6.87 -0.27
N ASP A 221 -23.88 8.14 0.07
CA ASP A 221 -24.53 9.24 -0.65
C ASP A 221 -23.90 9.49 -2.02
N ALA A 222 -22.58 9.30 -2.15
CA ALA A 222 -21.81 9.64 -3.36
C ALA A 222 -21.59 8.46 -4.33
N ALA A 223 -21.44 7.24 -3.82
CA ALA A 223 -21.10 6.08 -4.64
C ALA A 223 -22.27 5.66 -5.55
N PRO A 224 -22.01 5.15 -6.77
CA PRO A 224 -23.07 4.61 -7.62
C PRO A 224 -23.67 3.35 -7.01
N ASP A 225 -24.94 3.04 -7.35
CA ASP A 225 -25.63 1.84 -6.83
C ASP A 225 -24.96 0.53 -7.27
N THR A 226 -24.19 0.56 -8.36
CA THR A 226 -23.40 -0.58 -8.84
C THR A 226 -22.10 -0.78 -8.06
N HIS A 227 -21.75 0.10 -7.12
CA HIS A 227 -20.52 -0.02 -6.35
C HIS A 227 -20.61 -1.17 -5.34
N ALA A 228 -19.63 -2.08 -5.38
CA ALA A 228 -19.66 -3.33 -4.62
C ALA A 228 -19.85 -3.17 -3.11
N LEU A 229 -19.31 -2.09 -2.53
CA LEU A 229 -19.39 -1.81 -1.08
C LEU A 229 -20.63 -1.02 -0.64
N LYS A 230 -21.44 -0.47 -1.56
CA LYS A 230 -22.50 0.49 -1.18
C LYS A 230 -23.60 -0.15 -0.34
N ALA A 231 -24.08 -1.32 -0.75
CA ALA A 231 -25.12 -2.05 -0.03
C ALA A 231 -24.65 -2.47 1.38
N SER A 232 -23.44 -3.04 1.48
CA SER A 232 -22.91 -3.54 2.76
C SER A 232 -22.59 -2.42 3.76
N ILE A 233 -22.03 -1.30 3.29
CA ILE A 233 -21.78 -0.14 4.16
C ILE A 233 -23.10 0.47 4.64
N LYS A 234 -24.12 0.55 3.77
CA LYS A 234 -25.45 1.02 4.18
C LYS A 234 -26.06 0.13 5.28
N GLU A 235 -25.97 -1.19 5.14
CA GLU A 235 -26.44 -2.13 6.16
C GLU A 235 -25.66 -1.98 7.48
N THR A 236 -24.33 -1.82 7.39
CA THR A 236 -23.47 -1.61 8.56
C THR A 236 -23.87 -0.36 9.34
N ILE A 237 -24.18 0.74 8.65
CA ILE A 237 -24.70 1.96 9.28
C ILE A 237 -26.00 1.67 10.04
N GLU A 238 -26.96 0.96 9.46
CA GLU A 238 -28.23 0.64 10.12
C GLU A 238 -28.07 -0.27 11.34
N ASN A 239 -27.15 -1.24 11.28
CA ASN A 239 -26.84 -2.10 12.40
C ASN A 239 -26.24 -1.29 13.57
N ILE A 240 -25.28 -0.39 13.29
CA ILE A 240 -24.67 0.46 14.32
C ILE A 240 -25.70 1.40 14.95
N LYS A 241 -26.63 1.96 14.16
CA LYS A 241 -27.75 2.77 14.68
C LYS A 241 -28.61 1.98 15.67
N THR A 242 -28.84 0.71 15.39
CA THR A 242 -29.69 -0.17 16.20
C THR A 242 -28.97 -0.63 17.47
N GLU A 243 -27.72 -1.07 17.34
CA GLU A 243 -26.96 -1.70 18.42
C GLU A 243 -26.31 -0.69 19.37
N GLN A 244 -25.82 0.44 18.83
CA GLN A 244 -25.06 1.42 19.60
C GLN A 244 -25.80 2.75 19.82
N ASN A 245 -26.94 2.95 19.17
CA ASN A 245 -27.69 4.21 19.16
C ASN A 245 -26.84 5.42 18.71
N ILE A 246 -25.87 5.18 17.82
CA ILE A 246 -25.04 6.22 17.19
C ILE A 246 -25.50 6.38 15.75
N LYS A 247 -25.74 7.62 15.31
CA LYS A 247 -26.23 7.93 13.95
C LYS A 247 -25.19 8.75 13.21
N PRO A 248 -25.01 8.57 11.89
CA PRO A 248 -24.24 9.52 11.08
C PRO A 248 -24.78 10.93 11.28
N GLN A 249 -23.87 11.88 11.39
CA GLN A 249 -24.17 13.30 11.53
C GLN A 249 -23.93 13.98 10.19
N ALA A 250 -24.81 14.90 9.81
CA ALA A 250 -24.56 15.75 8.67
C ALA A 250 -23.27 16.56 8.91
N PRO A 251 -22.46 16.84 7.87
CA PRO A 251 -21.31 17.71 8.01
C PRO A 251 -21.76 19.03 8.64
N ALA A 252 -21.05 19.48 9.68
CA ALA A 252 -21.37 20.73 10.35
C ALA A 252 -21.44 21.85 9.30
N LYS A 253 -22.61 22.47 9.14
CA LYS A 253 -22.75 23.65 8.28
C LYS A 253 -21.74 24.68 8.79
N THR A 254 -20.73 24.98 7.99
CA THR A 254 -19.75 26.02 8.33
C THR A 254 -20.56 27.29 8.63
N PRO A 255 -20.43 27.91 9.81
CA PRO A 255 -21.16 29.14 10.10
C PRO A 255 -20.79 30.15 9.02
N ALA A 256 -21.80 30.62 8.29
CA ALA A 256 -21.64 31.61 7.24
C ALA A 256 -20.80 32.75 7.80
N LYS A 257 -19.63 33.01 7.20
CA LYS A 257 -18.80 34.18 7.52
C LYS A 257 -19.72 35.40 7.48
N ARG A 258 -20.07 35.94 8.65
CA ARG A 258 -20.71 37.25 8.74
C ARG A 258 -19.74 38.21 8.07
N LYS A 259 -20.14 38.77 6.93
CA LYS A 259 -19.46 39.93 6.35
C LYS A 259 -19.56 41.04 7.39
N THR A 260 -18.43 41.37 7.99
CA THR A 260 -18.20 42.65 8.69
C THR A 260 -17.45 43.55 7.75
#